data_AF-A0A2I0SZ39-F1
#
_entry.id   AF-A0A2I0SZ39-F1
#
_cell.length_a   1.000
_cell.length_b   1.000
_cell.length_c   1.000
_cell.angle_alpha   90.00
_cell.angle_beta   90.00
_cell.angle_gamma   90.00
#
_symmetry.space_group_name_H-M   'P 1'
#
loop_
_entity.id
_entity.type
_entity.pdbx_description
1 polymer ?
#
loop_
_entity_poly.entity_id
_entity_poly.type
_entity_poly.pdbx_seq_one_letter_code
_entity_poly.pdbx_strand_id
1 'polypeptide(L)'
;MQFSSTVRIDQPFTAWKNVQNFKEKIMSLGFIGHGTYSYYALSNATQLFKTEGRKRSTKVVFLMTDGVDHPNSPNVQGIATAARSLGIHFFTIGLSKKKVQEEKLRMISGDSSSKRVLCLDDQNLIVDVALELVSNTDVNLVTSLSPANFISL
;
A
#
# COMPACT_ATOMS: atom_id res chain seq x y z
N MET A 1 2.27 -6.86 -6.52
CA MET A 1 2.35 -6.04 -7.76
C MET A 1 3.56 -5.15 -7.60
N GLN A 2 4.34 -5.04 -8.66
CA GLN A 2 5.43 -4.08 -8.79
C GLN A 2 5.10 -3.07 -9.88
N PHE A 3 5.60 -1.85 -9.76
CA PHE A 3 5.43 -0.83 -10.79
C PHE A 3 6.69 0.01 -10.96
N SER A 4 6.92 0.40 -12.20
CA SER A 4 7.95 1.31 -12.71
C SER A 4 7.32 2.14 -13.83
N SER A 5 8.02 2.38 -14.95
CA SER A 5 7.37 2.69 -16.24
C SER A 5 6.58 1.51 -16.84
N THR A 6 6.50 0.38 -16.14
CA THR A 6 5.59 -0.74 -16.44
C THR A 6 4.88 -1.18 -15.17
N VAL A 7 3.75 -1.88 -15.26
CA VAL A 7 3.07 -2.45 -14.09
C VAL A 7 3.01 -3.96 -14.23
N ARG A 8 3.53 -4.70 -13.25
CA ARG A 8 3.52 -6.16 -13.22
C ARG A 8 2.73 -6.69 -12.04
N ILE A 9 1.69 -7.48 -12.32
CA ILE A 9 0.98 -8.25 -11.31
C ILE A 9 1.79 -9.52 -11.05
N ASP A 10 2.64 -9.53 -10.02
CA ASP A 10 3.46 -10.70 -9.70
C ASP A 10 2.63 -11.89 -9.17
N GLN A 11 1.53 -11.59 -8.48
CA GLN A 11 0.56 -12.54 -7.93
C GLN A 11 -0.83 -11.86 -7.81
N PRO A 12 -1.88 -12.40 -8.44
CA PRO A 12 -3.27 -11.98 -8.21
C PRO A 12 -3.82 -12.56 -6.90
N PHE A 13 -5.00 -12.10 -6.44
CA PHE A 13 -5.56 -12.54 -5.15
C PHE A 13 -5.86 -14.04 -5.12
N THR A 14 -6.32 -14.58 -6.24
CA THR A 14 -6.71 -15.98 -6.41
C THR A 14 -5.55 -16.98 -6.37
N ALA A 15 -4.29 -16.52 -6.51
CA ALA A 15 -3.13 -17.38 -6.61
C ALA A 15 -2.27 -17.43 -5.33
N TRP A 16 -2.60 -16.63 -4.30
CA TRP A 16 -2.00 -16.74 -2.97
C TRP A 16 -2.49 -17.99 -2.24
N LYS A 17 -1.55 -18.78 -1.72
CA LYS A 17 -1.84 -20.08 -1.07
C LYS A 17 -1.68 -20.04 0.44
N ASN A 18 -0.51 -19.64 0.91
CA ASN A 18 -0.13 -19.63 2.33
C ASN A 18 1.05 -18.67 2.57
N VAL A 19 1.42 -18.47 3.85
CA VAL A 19 2.49 -17.55 4.26
C VAL A 19 3.85 -17.93 3.66
N GLN A 20 4.15 -19.22 3.55
CA GLN A 20 5.42 -19.68 2.99
C GLN A 20 5.54 -19.29 1.51
N ASN A 21 4.50 -19.56 0.72
CA ASN A 21 4.44 -19.14 -0.68
C ASN A 21 4.51 -17.61 -0.84
N PHE A 22 3.91 -16.86 0.09
CA PHE A 22 4.05 -15.41 0.11
C PHE A 22 5.50 -14.98 0.30
N LYS A 23 6.18 -15.50 1.34
CA LYS A 23 7.59 -15.20 1.61
C LYS A 23 8.48 -15.53 0.41
N GLU A 24 8.34 -16.72 -0.17
CA GLU A 24 9.11 -17.14 -1.35
C GLU A 24 8.91 -16.20 -2.54
N LYS A 25 7.66 -15.83 -2.83
CA LYS A 25 7.37 -14.95 -3.96
C LYS A 25 7.94 -13.56 -3.74
N ILE A 26 7.80 -12.99 -2.54
CA ILE A 26 8.35 -11.67 -2.21
C ILE A 26 9.89 -11.69 -2.30
N MET A 27 10.54 -12.73 -1.80
CA MET A 27 12.01 -12.87 -1.88
C MET A 27 12.51 -13.03 -3.32
N SER A 28 11.68 -13.52 -4.24
CA SER A 28 12.02 -13.66 -5.66
C SER A 28 11.82 -12.38 -6.50
N LEU A 29 11.29 -11.30 -5.91
CA LEU A 29 11.00 -10.08 -6.67
C LEU A 29 12.30 -9.38 -7.05
N GLY A 30 12.58 -9.34 -8.36
CA GLY A 30 13.67 -8.53 -8.92
C GLY A 30 13.20 -7.14 -9.33
N PHE A 31 14.12 -6.18 -9.30
CA PHE A 31 13.92 -4.81 -9.80
C PHE A 31 13.40 -4.80 -11.24
N ILE A 32 12.30 -4.07 -11.50
CA ILE A 32 11.60 -4.07 -12.79
C ILE A 32 11.82 -2.79 -13.62
N GLY A 33 12.84 -1.99 -13.28
CA GLY A 33 13.23 -0.81 -14.04
C GLY A 33 12.84 0.52 -13.40
N HIS A 34 13.16 1.59 -14.11
CA HIS A 34 13.04 2.97 -13.66
C HIS A 34 11.70 3.61 -14.08
N GLY A 35 11.46 4.82 -13.57
CA GLY A 35 10.21 5.54 -13.74
C GLY A 35 9.12 5.01 -12.80
N THR A 36 8.03 5.75 -12.70
CA THR A 36 6.98 5.46 -11.73
C THR A 36 5.63 5.85 -12.32
N TYR A 37 4.87 4.84 -12.77
CA TYR A 37 3.50 5.04 -13.26
C TYR A 37 2.47 4.68 -12.19
N SER A 38 2.37 5.50 -11.14
CA SER A 38 1.40 5.26 -10.05
C SER A 38 -0.04 5.23 -10.55
N TYR A 39 -0.40 6.03 -11.57
CA TYR A 39 -1.73 5.99 -12.18
C TYR A 39 -2.12 4.59 -12.64
N TYR A 40 -1.25 3.91 -13.41
CA TYR A 40 -1.52 2.57 -13.91
C TYR A 40 -1.46 1.52 -12.81
N ALA A 41 -0.57 1.69 -11.83
CA ALA A 41 -0.51 0.79 -10.67
C ALA A 41 -1.82 0.83 -9.87
N LEU A 42 -2.33 2.03 -9.57
CA LEU A 42 -3.61 2.21 -8.86
C LEU A 42 -4.80 1.73 -9.70
N SER A 43 -4.79 1.97 -11.01
CA SER A 43 -5.81 1.45 -11.92
C SER A 43 -5.87 -0.07 -11.90
N ASN A 44 -4.71 -0.74 -12.01
CA ASN A 44 -4.62 -2.19 -12.00
C ASN A 44 -4.99 -2.78 -10.62
N ALA A 45 -4.56 -2.16 -9.52
CA ALA A 45 -4.94 -2.59 -8.19
C ALA A 45 -6.45 -2.48 -7.96
N THR A 46 -7.05 -1.36 -8.40
CA THR A 46 -8.50 -1.15 -8.34
C THR A 46 -9.25 -2.19 -9.15
N GLN A 47 -8.77 -2.50 -10.36
CA GLN A 47 -9.37 -3.54 -11.19
C GLN A 47 -9.27 -4.91 -10.52
N LEU A 48 -8.13 -5.26 -9.91
CA LEU A 48 -7.96 -6.52 -9.18
C LEU A 48 -8.95 -6.67 -8.02
N PHE A 49 -9.20 -5.60 -7.26
CA PHE A 49 -10.23 -5.59 -6.23
C PHE A 49 -11.65 -5.74 -6.79
N LYS A 50 -11.94 -5.17 -7.96
CA LYS A 50 -13.26 -5.30 -8.60
C LYS A 50 -13.50 -6.72 -9.12
N THR A 51 -12.47 -7.38 -9.65
CA THR A 51 -12.62 -8.70 -10.29
C THR A 51 -12.42 -9.87 -9.34
N GLU A 52 -11.49 -9.75 -8.39
CA GLU A 52 -11.10 -10.85 -7.50
C GLU A 52 -11.33 -10.54 -6.01
N GLY A 53 -11.64 -9.28 -5.67
CA GLY A 53 -11.91 -8.89 -4.30
C GLY A 53 -13.22 -9.49 -3.77
N ARG A 54 -13.24 -9.84 -2.48
CA ARG A 54 -14.42 -10.43 -1.83
C ARG A 54 -15.37 -9.31 -1.37
N LYS A 55 -16.67 -9.48 -1.57
CA LYS A 55 -17.69 -8.43 -1.33
C LYS A 55 -17.72 -7.88 0.11
N ARG A 56 -17.32 -8.65 1.11
CA ARG A 56 -17.36 -8.28 2.55
C ARG A 56 -15.97 -8.22 3.21
N SER A 57 -14.89 -8.17 2.43
CA SER A 57 -13.54 -8.00 2.98
C SER A 57 -13.14 -6.54 3.00
N THR A 58 -12.38 -6.14 4.01
CA THR A 58 -11.59 -4.90 3.97
C THR A 58 -10.64 -4.94 2.79
N LYS A 59 -10.58 -3.87 2.01
CA LYS A 59 -9.72 -3.75 0.83
C LYS A 59 -8.57 -2.81 1.17
N VAL A 60 -7.36 -3.33 1.21
CA VAL A 60 -6.16 -2.59 1.65
C VAL A 60 -5.10 -2.64 0.57
N VAL A 61 -4.51 -1.48 0.27
CA VAL A 61 -3.31 -1.34 -0.57
C VAL A 61 -2.22 -0.71 0.27
N PHE A 62 -1.10 -1.41 0.44
CA PHE A 62 0.15 -0.79 0.89
C PHE A 62 0.87 -0.23 -0.35
N LEU A 63 0.91 1.09 -0.47
CA LEU A 63 1.61 1.78 -1.56
C LEU A 63 2.96 2.27 -1.06
N MET A 64 4.04 1.68 -1.58
CA MET A 64 5.42 2.08 -1.26
C MET A 64 6.02 2.87 -2.43
N THR A 65 6.33 4.15 -2.23
CA THR A 65 6.89 5.04 -3.27
C THR A 65 7.47 6.32 -2.66
N ASP A 66 8.37 7.01 -3.36
CA ASP A 66 8.79 8.37 -3.01
C ASP A 66 7.79 9.44 -3.51
N GLY A 67 6.77 9.06 -4.27
CA GLY A 67 5.72 9.96 -4.77
C GLY A 67 6.12 10.76 -6.01
N VAL A 68 7.28 10.47 -6.62
CA VAL A 68 7.71 11.12 -7.87
C VAL A 68 7.26 10.27 -9.06
N ASP A 69 6.17 10.67 -9.70
CA ASP A 69 5.70 9.98 -10.91
C ASP A 69 6.58 10.31 -12.13
N HIS A 70 6.62 9.39 -13.10
CA HIS A 70 7.22 9.64 -14.40
C HIS A 70 6.52 10.84 -15.09
N PRO A 71 7.25 11.74 -15.81
CA PRO A 71 6.66 12.96 -16.39
C PRO A 71 5.45 12.72 -17.33
N ASN A 72 5.45 11.60 -18.04
CA ASN A 72 4.35 11.19 -18.93
C ASN A 72 3.21 10.44 -18.20
N SER A 73 3.25 10.31 -16.87
CA SER A 73 2.19 9.64 -16.13
C SER A 73 0.92 10.50 -16.09
N PRO A 74 -0.27 9.93 -16.33
CA PRO A 74 -1.52 10.65 -16.09
C PRO A 74 -1.65 11.06 -14.62
N ASN A 75 -2.49 12.08 -14.36
CA ASN A 75 -2.75 12.51 -12.99
C ASN A 75 -3.45 11.40 -12.17
N VAL A 76 -2.84 11.01 -11.06
CA VAL A 76 -3.32 9.90 -10.19
C VAL A 76 -4.49 10.27 -9.28
N GLN A 77 -4.80 11.55 -9.07
CA GLN A 77 -5.81 12.00 -8.10
C GLN A 77 -7.21 11.46 -8.39
N GLY A 78 -7.60 11.45 -9.67
CA GLY A 78 -8.91 10.93 -10.08
C GLY A 78 -9.06 9.44 -9.77
N ILE A 79 -8.08 8.62 -10.16
CA ILE A 79 -8.12 7.18 -9.90
C ILE A 79 -7.99 6.85 -8.42
N ALA A 80 -7.18 7.60 -7.66
CA ALA A 80 -7.07 7.41 -6.22
C ALA A 80 -8.41 7.70 -5.50
N THR A 81 -9.08 8.80 -5.87
CA THR A 81 -10.40 9.15 -5.33
C THR A 81 -11.46 8.09 -5.68
N ALA A 82 -11.48 7.64 -6.93
CA ALA A 82 -12.39 6.59 -7.37
C ALA A 82 -12.13 5.23 -6.69
N ALA A 83 -10.86 4.88 -6.45
CA ALA A 83 -10.51 3.67 -5.72
C ALA A 83 -10.97 3.74 -4.25
N ARG A 84 -10.78 4.89 -3.59
CA ARG A 84 -11.26 5.09 -2.21
C ARG A 84 -12.78 5.05 -2.11
N SER A 85 -13.53 5.59 -3.08
CA SER A 85 -14.99 5.50 -3.08
C SER A 85 -15.51 4.06 -3.25
N LEU A 86 -14.69 3.14 -3.76
CA LEU A 86 -14.96 1.69 -3.79
C LEU A 86 -14.58 0.97 -2.48
N GLY A 87 -14.21 1.72 -1.44
CA GLY A 87 -13.80 1.21 -0.13
C GLY A 87 -12.40 0.61 -0.11
N ILE A 88 -11.51 1.05 -1.02
CA ILE A 88 -10.09 0.68 -1.00
C ILE A 88 -9.34 1.68 -0.12
N HIS A 89 -8.73 1.17 0.95
CA HIS A 89 -7.90 1.96 1.86
C HIS A 89 -6.44 1.88 1.41
N PHE A 90 -5.82 3.04 1.14
CA PHE A 90 -4.40 3.11 0.82
C PHE A 90 -3.61 3.47 2.07
N PHE A 91 -2.68 2.60 2.45
CA PHE A 91 -1.63 2.86 3.43
C PHE A 91 -0.38 3.22 2.65
N THR A 92 -0.05 4.51 2.63
CA THR A 92 1.08 5.01 1.87
C THR A 92 2.34 5.05 2.73
N ILE A 93 3.42 4.44 2.24
CA ILE A 93 4.72 4.37 2.91
C ILE A 93 5.77 4.99 1.98
N GLY A 94 6.43 6.04 2.46
CA GLY A 94 7.54 6.68 1.77
C GLY A 94 8.77 5.77 1.69
N LEU A 95 9.52 5.79 0.58
CA LEU A 95 10.77 5.03 0.49
C LEU A 95 11.89 5.60 1.39
N SER A 96 11.89 6.91 1.61
CA SER A 96 12.78 7.58 2.58
C SER A 96 12.23 8.95 2.93
N LYS A 97 12.43 9.40 4.18
CA LYS A 97 12.02 10.75 4.63
C LYS A 97 12.63 11.87 3.80
N LYS A 98 13.83 11.66 3.27
CA LYS A 98 14.60 12.70 2.55
C LYS A 98 14.03 13.04 1.17
N LYS A 99 13.30 12.11 0.53
CA LYS A 99 12.88 12.24 -0.87
C LYS A 99 11.36 12.13 -1.07
N VAL A 100 10.63 11.74 -0.03
CA VAL A 100 9.19 11.49 -0.15
C VAL A 100 8.42 12.78 -0.42
N GLN A 101 7.56 12.76 -1.44
CA GLN A 101 6.55 13.78 -1.68
C GLN A 101 5.33 13.47 -0.81
N GLU A 102 5.38 13.86 0.46
CA GLU A 102 4.32 13.49 1.42
C GLU A 102 2.91 13.98 1.00
N GLU A 103 2.81 15.16 0.39
CA GLU A 103 1.53 15.68 -0.10
C GLU A 103 0.90 14.77 -1.15
N LYS A 104 1.72 14.23 -2.07
CA LYS A 104 1.28 13.28 -3.08
C LYS A 104 0.76 12.00 -2.44
N LEU A 105 1.49 11.46 -1.46
CA LEU A 105 1.09 10.25 -0.75
C LEU A 105 -0.21 10.48 0.04
N ARG A 106 -0.33 11.59 0.78
CA ARG A 106 -1.57 11.97 1.48
C ARG A 106 -2.74 12.15 0.52
N MET A 107 -2.52 12.74 -0.64
CA MET A 107 -3.56 12.86 -1.66
C MET A 107 -4.05 11.49 -2.16
N ILE A 108 -3.13 10.52 -2.31
CA ILE A 108 -3.48 9.14 -2.68
C ILE A 108 -4.20 8.42 -1.54
N SER A 109 -3.78 8.58 -0.29
CA SER A 109 -4.46 7.96 0.86
C SER A 109 -5.78 8.63 1.23
N GLY A 110 -5.95 9.91 0.90
CA GLY A 110 -7.06 10.72 1.38
C GLY A 110 -6.86 11.19 2.83
N ASP A 111 -5.65 11.09 3.36
CA ASP A 111 -5.34 11.52 4.72
C ASP A 111 -5.29 13.04 4.87
N SER A 112 -5.49 13.52 6.11
CA SER A 112 -5.36 14.94 6.42
C SER A 112 -3.92 15.42 6.23
N SER A 113 -3.75 16.71 5.94
CA SER A 113 -2.43 17.34 5.81
C SER A 113 -1.58 17.25 7.07
N SER A 114 -2.20 17.13 8.25
CA SER A 114 -1.53 16.95 9.53
C SER A 114 -1.05 15.52 9.78
N LYS A 115 -1.55 14.53 9.03
CA LYS A 115 -1.14 13.14 9.19
C LYS A 115 0.26 12.96 8.61
N ARG A 116 1.13 12.40 9.44
CA ARG A 116 2.49 12.06 9.03
C ARG A 116 2.47 10.88 8.05
N VAL A 117 3.33 10.94 7.04
CA VAL A 117 3.61 9.80 6.15
C VAL A 117 4.72 8.95 6.79
N LEU A 118 4.45 7.66 7.01
CA LEU A 118 5.45 6.69 7.47
C LEU A 118 6.45 6.39 6.35
N CYS A 119 7.72 6.18 6.67
CA CYS A 119 8.75 5.87 5.69
C CYS A 119 9.53 4.58 6.01
N LEU A 120 10.13 3.93 5.01
CA LEU A 120 10.93 2.71 5.19
C LEU A 120 12.13 2.90 6.13
N ASP A 121 12.60 4.14 6.31
CA ASP A 121 13.66 4.53 7.23
C ASP A 121 13.13 5.01 8.60
N ASP A 122 11.88 4.67 8.95
CA ASP A 122 11.35 4.80 10.31
C ASP A 122 11.76 3.63 11.20
N GLN A 123 12.36 3.94 12.36
CA GLN A 123 12.80 2.94 13.34
C GLN A 123 11.64 2.06 13.85
N ASN A 124 10.45 2.64 14.00
CA ASN A 124 9.27 1.96 14.52
C ASN A 124 8.22 1.63 13.44
N LEU A 125 8.62 1.61 12.15
CA LEU A 125 7.71 1.47 11.02
C LEU A 125 6.68 0.34 11.19
N ILE A 126 7.12 -0.84 11.61
CA ILE A 126 6.25 -2.01 11.75
C ILE A 126 5.18 -1.79 12.82
N VAL A 127 5.56 -1.19 13.95
CA VAL A 127 4.65 -0.87 15.05
C VAL A 127 3.65 0.20 14.61
N ASP A 128 4.14 1.26 13.96
CA ASP A 128 3.31 2.37 13.49
C ASP A 128 2.28 1.91 12.44
N VAL A 129 2.70 1.08 11.48
CA VAL A 129 1.80 0.48 10.49
C VAL A 129 0.76 -0.44 11.16
N ALA A 130 1.17 -1.25 12.14
CA ALA A 130 0.24 -2.11 12.87
C ALA A 130 -0.81 -1.31 13.64
N LEU A 131 -0.39 -0.23 14.32
CA LEU A 131 -1.30 0.68 15.02
C LEU A 131 -2.28 1.35 14.04
N GLU A 132 -1.79 1.79 12.88
CA GLU A 132 -2.63 2.41 11.86
C GLU A 132 -3.67 1.43 11.32
N LEU A 133 -3.30 0.17 11.06
CA LEU A 133 -4.23 -0.87 10.60
C LEU A 133 -5.33 -1.14 11.62
N VAL A 134 -4.96 -1.27 12.90
CA VAL A 134 -5.94 -1.52 13.98
C VAL A 134 -6.89 -0.33 14.15
N SER A 135 -6.39 0.90 14.05
CA SER A 135 -7.21 2.11 14.18
C SER A 135 -8.25 2.28 13.05
N ASN A 136 -7.98 1.68 11.87
CA ASN A 136 -8.85 1.77 10.69
C ASN A 136 -9.81 0.57 10.56
N THR A 137 -9.70 -0.45 11.41
CA THR A 137 -10.65 -1.57 11.48
C THR A 137 -11.52 -1.43 12.73
N ASP A 138 -12.85 -1.38 12.58
CA ASP A 138 -13.83 -1.18 13.67
C ASP A 138 -13.50 -1.89 15.01
N VAL A 139 -13.15 -1.07 16.02
CA VAL A 139 -13.41 -1.07 17.48
C VAL A 139 -13.22 -2.35 18.35
N ASN A 140 -13.07 -3.58 17.84
CA ASN A 140 -13.05 -4.78 18.71
C ASN A 140 -11.72 -5.53 18.86
N LEU A 141 -10.61 -5.02 18.32
CA LEU A 141 -9.29 -5.67 18.42
C LEU A 141 -8.28 -4.95 19.32
N VAL A 142 -8.58 -3.74 19.78
CA VAL A 142 -7.66 -2.92 20.59
C VAL A 142 -7.36 -3.54 21.97
N THR A 143 -8.20 -4.47 22.44
CA THR A 143 -8.03 -5.10 23.76
C THR A 143 -7.13 -6.33 23.81
N SER A 144 -6.58 -6.83 22.69
CA SER A 144 -5.74 -8.05 22.68
C SER A 144 -4.27 -7.86 22.28
N LEU A 145 -3.86 -6.64 21.91
CA LEU A 145 -2.51 -6.36 21.43
C LEU A 145 -1.66 -5.66 22.49
N SER A 146 -1.19 -6.43 23.47
CA SER A 146 -0.02 -6.04 24.28
C SER A 146 1.25 -6.04 23.40
N PRO A 147 2.16 -5.06 23.56
CA PRO A 147 3.46 -5.00 22.87
C PRO A 147 4.32 -6.27 23.00
N ALA A 148 4.04 -7.12 24.00
CA ALA A 148 4.79 -8.35 24.25
C ALA A 148 4.67 -9.42 23.15
N ASN A 149 3.64 -9.36 22.28
CA ASN A 149 3.38 -10.41 21.29
C ASN A 149 4.04 -10.19 19.91
N PHE A 150 4.79 -9.10 19.72
CA PHE A 150 5.41 -8.77 18.42
C PHE A 150 6.83 -9.33 18.23
N ILE A 151 7.47 -9.92 19.26
CA ILE A 151 8.89 -10.35 19.21
C ILE A 151 9.06 -11.86 18.93
N SER A 152 8.10 -12.55 18.31
CA SER A 152 8.27 -13.99 18.01
C SER A 152 7.82 -14.46 16.62
N LEU A 153 8.08 -13.68 15.57
CA LEU A 153 7.92 -14.14 14.18
C LEU A 153 9.20 -13.94 13.35
#